data_AF-A0A6L9SAH7-F1
#
_entry.id   AF-A0A6L9SAH7-F1
#
_cell.length_a   1.000
_cell.length_b   1.000
_cell.length_c   1.000
_cell.angle_alpha   90.00
_cell.angle_beta   90.00
_cell.angle_gamma   90.00
#
_symmetry.space_group_name_H-M   'P 1'
#
loop_
_entity.id
_entity.type
_entity.pdbx_description
1 polymer ?
#
loop_
_entity_poly.entity_id
_entity_poly.type
_entity_poly.pdbx_seq_one_letter_code
_entity_poly.pdbx_strand_id
1 'polypeptide(L)'
;MTGCSTAGPATTALPEQARAGSARAGGELRIARPPASNAETLDPASSLCAYEYLGALYNRLTRIDRDGQVVPDLAAEWDVTEDAMRWTFRIRDDVSFHDGRPCTAHDAVYTIRRLLDPDLASPQQGVLAPLMEPGGVTAADDRTLVIELATPNAELPSLFTGYNCYVVPDGSGDDIGVAGIGTGPFRLDSFTAAGRGRVVANDAYWEGRPTLDSIAFFSIADQQARTNALLADQVDLLSQTNLDFVTARVVNASDNATIARVRNGQWYTIPMLTTVEPFTDPDVRRAVKLAYDPQRVLDVAAQGAGDLGHDNPVPPDNPLWVDHALERDPDQARALLRAAGYDGLTVDMYTSSYDPVFTPMTLAFKDSVADAGITVNVRNASADSYYSQVWMQQPLMATYWYTGRPVDQLLNQIFRGGSSYNETAWADDTFDAILDDARREIDDDKRRTLYQDAQRYIVDHSGSITPMFADRLVGLSRDVVNYYEHGFEFDYLNIGLADHRGERS
;
A
#
# COMPACT_ATOMS: atom_id res chain seq x y z
N MET A 1 39.79 -5.21 41.19
CA MET A 1 39.91 -5.10 39.73
C MET A 1 38.51 -5.17 39.17
N THR A 2 37.94 -4.01 38.89
CA THR A 2 36.65 -3.82 38.22
C THR A 2 36.84 -4.12 36.73
N GLY A 3 36.07 -5.09 36.21
CA GLY A 3 36.11 -5.46 34.80
C GLY A 3 35.35 -4.43 33.96
N CYS A 4 36.05 -3.82 33.01
CA CYS A 4 35.44 -3.05 31.93
C CYS A 4 34.65 -4.01 31.03
N SER A 5 33.34 -3.83 30.97
CA SER A 5 32.54 -4.34 29.86
C SER A 5 32.96 -3.58 28.60
N THR A 6 33.49 -4.31 27.63
CA THR A 6 33.75 -3.80 26.29
C THR A 6 32.41 -3.63 25.57
N ALA A 7 31.94 -2.39 25.45
CA ALA A 7 30.89 -2.06 24.48
C ALA A 7 31.43 -2.39 23.09
N GLY A 8 30.76 -3.30 22.38
CA GLY A 8 31.07 -3.61 20.98
C GLY A 8 30.86 -2.38 20.09
N PRO A 9 31.51 -2.30 18.92
CA PRO A 9 31.32 -1.19 18.00
C PRO A 9 29.85 -1.14 17.57
N ALA A 10 29.23 0.04 17.68
CA ALA A 10 27.89 0.29 17.16
C ALA A 10 27.89 -0.02 15.65
N THR A 11 27.16 -1.05 15.26
CA THR A 11 26.96 -1.41 13.86
C THR A 11 26.23 -0.26 13.16
N THR A 12 26.91 0.38 12.20
CA THR A 12 26.34 1.44 11.35
C THR A 12 25.37 0.91 10.29
N ALA A 13 25.31 -0.42 10.11
CA ALA A 13 24.35 -1.08 9.23
C ALA A 13 22.95 -1.05 9.83
N LEU A 14 21.97 -0.61 9.04
CA LEU A 14 20.56 -0.70 9.40
C LEU A 14 20.13 -2.18 9.34
N PRO A 15 19.36 -2.68 10.32
CA PRO A 15 18.86 -4.06 10.32
C PRO A 15 17.98 -4.31 9.08
N GLU A 16 18.12 -5.50 8.50
CA GLU A 16 17.36 -5.93 7.31
C GLU A 16 15.92 -6.30 7.60
N GLN A 17 15.59 -6.67 8.84
CA GLN A 17 14.25 -7.08 9.27
C GLN A 17 14.02 -6.71 10.74
N ALA A 18 12.75 -6.67 11.15
CA ALA A 18 12.39 -6.56 12.56
C ALA A 18 12.85 -7.78 13.37
N ARG A 19 13.02 -7.61 14.69
CA ARG A 19 13.33 -8.73 15.59
C ARG A 19 12.16 -9.72 15.58
N ALA A 20 12.43 -10.97 15.25
CA ALA A 20 11.50 -12.08 15.49
C ALA A 20 11.80 -12.74 16.84
N GLY A 21 10.79 -13.24 17.53
CA GLY A 21 10.99 -13.92 18.81
C GLY A 21 9.72 -14.26 19.58
N SER A 22 9.93 -14.80 20.78
CA SER A 22 8.84 -15.06 21.72
C SER A 22 8.36 -13.75 22.33
N ALA A 23 7.15 -13.34 21.96
CA ALA A 23 6.45 -12.24 22.59
C ALA A 23 5.89 -12.69 23.96
N ARG A 24 6.00 -11.83 24.97
CA ARG A 24 5.32 -12.04 26.25
C ARG A 24 3.82 -11.85 26.06
N ALA A 25 3.03 -12.65 26.75
CA ALA A 25 1.58 -12.46 26.79
C ALA A 25 1.23 -11.14 27.51
N GLY A 26 0.33 -10.38 26.89
CA GLY A 26 -0.21 -9.13 27.40
C GLY A 26 0.65 -7.90 27.16
N GLY A 27 0.33 -6.83 27.89
CA GLY A 27 0.94 -5.51 27.72
C GLY A 27 0.24 -4.64 26.67
N GLU A 28 0.67 -3.38 26.61
CA GLU A 28 0.10 -2.37 25.72
C GLU A 28 1.16 -1.91 24.72
N LEU A 29 0.85 -2.01 23.42
CA LEU A 29 1.68 -1.45 22.36
C LEU A 29 1.24 0.00 22.09
N ARG A 30 2.18 0.94 22.12
CA ARG A 30 1.92 2.38 21.90
C ARG A 30 2.36 2.77 20.49
N ILE A 31 1.40 3.13 19.63
CA ILE A 31 1.66 3.49 18.24
C ILE A 31 1.54 5.00 18.07
N ALA A 32 2.60 5.66 17.61
CA ALA A 32 2.52 7.01 17.06
C ALA A 32 2.25 6.95 15.56
N ARG A 33 1.36 7.81 15.08
CA ARG A 33 0.98 7.88 13.67
C ARG A 33 0.92 9.33 13.16
N PRO A 34 0.97 9.56 11.83
CA PRO A 34 0.84 10.88 11.23
C PRO A 34 -0.47 11.59 11.61
N PRO A 35 -0.61 12.90 11.31
CA PRO A 35 -1.81 13.63 11.68
C PRO A 35 -3.03 13.09 10.92
N ALA A 36 -4.14 12.92 11.63
CA ALA A 36 -5.44 12.72 11.01
C ALA A 36 -6.26 14.02 11.05
N SER A 37 -7.34 14.07 10.28
CA SER A 37 -8.26 15.21 10.28
C SER A 37 -9.31 15.07 11.39
N ASN A 38 -9.97 16.15 11.80
CA ASN A 38 -11.11 16.08 12.72
C ASN A 38 -12.34 15.35 12.13
N ALA A 39 -12.32 15.06 10.82
CA ALA A 39 -13.33 14.27 10.13
C ALA A 39 -12.94 12.79 9.99
N GLU A 40 -11.85 12.38 10.63
CA GLU A 40 -11.44 10.98 10.69
C GLU A 40 -12.52 10.10 11.36
N THR A 41 -12.71 8.89 10.83
CA THR A 41 -13.77 7.96 11.22
C THR A 41 -13.27 6.52 11.27
N LEU A 42 -13.92 5.64 12.04
CA LEU A 42 -13.68 4.19 12.05
C LEU A 42 -14.46 3.43 10.97
N ASP A 43 -15.21 4.13 10.12
CA ASP A 43 -15.99 3.52 9.03
C ASP A 43 -15.05 3.12 7.90
N PRO A 44 -14.86 1.81 7.64
CA PRO A 44 -13.93 1.35 6.61
C PRO A 44 -14.32 1.85 5.21
N ALA A 45 -15.60 2.11 4.95
CA ALA A 45 -16.03 2.56 3.62
C ALA A 45 -15.61 4.00 3.28
N SER A 46 -15.22 4.81 4.26
CA SER A 46 -14.87 6.22 4.10
C SER A 46 -13.46 6.43 3.54
N SER A 47 -13.28 7.46 2.71
CA SER A 47 -11.95 7.95 2.30
C SER A 47 -11.16 8.59 3.44
N LEU A 48 -11.81 8.91 4.56
CA LEU A 48 -11.22 9.48 5.77
C LEU A 48 -11.10 8.46 6.91
N CYS A 49 -11.14 7.17 6.58
CA CYS A 49 -11.04 6.10 7.56
C CYS A 49 -9.69 6.12 8.32
N ALA A 50 -9.74 5.82 9.61
CA ALA A 50 -8.57 5.62 10.45
C ALA A 50 -7.96 4.24 10.17
N TYR A 51 -7.30 4.09 9.02
CA TYR A 51 -6.90 2.78 8.50
C TYR A 51 -6.01 1.97 9.47
N GLU A 52 -5.24 2.58 10.38
CA GLU A 52 -4.45 1.83 11.39
C GLU A 52 -5.31 1.11 12.42
N TYR A 53 -6.58 1.47 12.58
CA TYR A 53 -7.50 0.76 13.46
C TYR A 53 -8.18 -0.40 12.74
N LEU A 54 -8.33 -0.33 11.42
CA LEU A 54 -9.29 -1.18 10.71
C LEU A 54 -8.92 -2.66 10.79
N GLY A 55 -7.66 -3.02 10.55
CA GLY A 55 -7.20 -4.42 10.68
C GLY A 55 -7.18 -4.93 12.12
N ALA A 56 -7.23 -4.04 13.11
CA ALA A 56 -7.39 -4.44 14.51
C ALA A 56 -8.87 -4.71 14.84
N LEU A 57 -9.79 -3.94 14.27
CA LEU A 57 -11.22 -3.97 14.57
C LEU A 57 -12.03 -4.94 13.69
N TYR A 58 -11.64 -5.15 12.44
CA TYR A 58 -12.48 -5.79 11.43
C TYR A 58 -11.76 -6.89 10.66
N ASN A 59 -12.53 -7.75 9.99
CA ASN A 59 -12.09 -8.69 8.96
C ASN A 59 -12.82 -8.44 7.63
N ARG A 60 -12.31 -8.98 6.53
CA ARG A 60 -12.87 -8.88 5.17
C ARG A 60 -13.40 -10.23 4.71
N LEU A 61 -13.99 -10.30 3.52
CA LEU A 61 -14.31 -11.60 2.91
C LEU A 61 -13.05 -12.41 2.62
N THR A 62 -12.02 -11.74 2.11
CA THR A 62 -10.72 -12.33 1.76
C THR A 62 -9.60 -11.42 2.25
N ARG A 63 -8.40 -11.97 2.35
CA ARG A 63 -7.20 -11.24 2.76
C ARG A 63 -6.00 -11.64 1.93
N ILE A 64 -4.92 -10.87 2.06
CA ILE A 64 -3.62 -11.21 1.48
C ILE A 64 -2.78 -11.90 2.56
N ASP A 65 -2.18 -13.05 2.22
CA ASP A 65 -1.25 -13.74 3.11
C ASP A 65 0.19 -13.18 3.01
N ARG A 66 1.14 -13.84 3.68
CA ARG A 66 2.54 -13.38 3.69
C ARG A 66 3.26 -13.58 2.36
N ASP A 67 2.72 -14.43 1.49
CA ASP A 67 3.25 -14.71 0.15
C ASP A 67 2.56 -13.85 -0.93
N GLY A 68 1.74 -12.86 -0.50
CA GLY A 68 1.03 -11.96 -1.39
C GLY A 68 -0.17 -12.60 -2.08
N GLN A 69 -0.63 -13.78 -1.63
CA GLN A 69 -1.74 -14.51 -2.24
C GLN A 69 -3.07 -14.15 -1.59
N VAL A 70 -4.13 -14.16 -2.39
CA VAL A 70 -5.50 -13.97 -1.91
C VAL A 70 -5.99 -15.25 -1.26
N VAL A 71 -6.34 -15.19 0.02
CA VAL A 71 -6.74 -16.33 0.83
C VAL A 71 -8.04 -16.05 1.59
N PRO A 72 -8.72 -17.11 2.09
CA PRO A 72 -9.86 -16.99 2.98
C PRO A 72 -9.66 -16.07 4.19
N ASP A 73 -10.72 -15.31 4.52
CA ASP A 73 -10.90 -14.57 5.76
C ASP A 73 -12.32 -14.89 6.30
N LEU A 74 -13.30 -13.97 6.25
CA LEU A 74 -14.69 -14.26 6.64
C LEU A 74 -15.42 -15.18 5.65
N ALA A 75 -15.01 -15.20 4.39
CA ALA A 75 -15.41 -16.25 3.46
C ALA A 75 -14.43 -17.42 3.61
N ALA A 76 -14.94 -18.57 4.03
CA ALA A 76 -14.17 -19.80 4.19
C ALA A 76 -13.69 -20.38 2.85
N GLU A 77 -14.54 -20.25 1.82
CA GLU A 77 -14.30 -20.71 0.46
C GLU A 77 -15.22 -19.95 -0.51
N TRP A 78 -14.94 -20.07 -1.80
CA TRP A 78 -15.76 -19.50 -2.85
C TRP A 78 -15.67 -20.32 -4.14
N ASP A 79 -16.72 -20.22 -4.96
CA ASP A 79 -16.82 -20.81 -6.29
C ASP A 79 -17.17 -19.73 -7.32
N VAL A 80 -16.74 -19.94 -8.56
CA VAL A 80 -17.03 -19.07 -9.71
C VAL A 80 -17.56 -19.89 -10.88
N THR A 81 -18.50 -19.32 -11.65
CA THR A 81 -18.98 -19.93 -12.91
C THR A 81 -17.92 -19.87 -14.01
N GLU A 82 -18.04 -20.75 -15.02
CA GLU A 82 -17.08 -20.84 -16.13
C GLU A 82 -16.90 -19.51 -16.91
N ASP A 83 -17.91 -18.65 -16.91
CA ASP A 83 -17.91 -17.34 -17.56
C ASP A 83 -17.43 -16.19 -16.65
N ALA A 84 -17.02 -16.50 -15.41
CA ALA A 84 -16.60 -15.54 -14.39
C ALA A 84 -17.64 -14.45 -14.06
N MET A 85 -18.94 -14.75 -14.26
CA MET A 85 -20.04 -13.79 -14.04
C MET A 85 -20.75 -13.95 -12.70
N ARG A 86 -20.66 -15.13 -12.06
CA ARG A 86 -21.31 -15.39 -10.78
C ARG A 86 -20.33 -16.00 -9.79
N TRP A 87 -20.26 -15.38 -8.62
CA TRP A 87 -19.47 -15.85 -7.50
C TRP A 87 -20.36 -16.25 -6.33
N THR A 88 -20.04 -17.38 -5.70
CA THR A 88 -20.69 -17.84 -4.47
C THR A 88 -19.64 -17.95 -3.37
N PHE A 89 -19.79 -17.17 -2.29
CA PHE A 89 -18.91 -17.19 -1.13
C PHE A 89 -19.61 -17.89 0.03
N ARG A 90 -18.91 -18.82 0.70
CA ARG A 90 -19.37 -19.45 1.94
C ARG A 90 -18.83 -18.70 3.15
N ILE A 91 -19.72 -18.09 3.92
CA ILE A 91 -19.35 -17.35 5.13
C ILE A 91 -19.16 -18.32 6.28
N ARG A 92 -18.09 -18.13 7.05
CA ARG A 92 -17.77 -18.90 8.25
C ARG A 92 -18.95 -18.90 9.24
N ASP A 93 -19.11 -19.98 10.00
CA ASP A 93 -20.16 -20.12 11.04
C ASP A 93 -19.63 -19.95 12.48
N ASP A 94 -18.32 -19.81 12.64
CA ASP A 94 -17.61 -19.67 13.92
C ASP A 94 -17.24 -18.22 14.26
N VAL A 95 -17.72 -17.24 13.48
CA VAL A 95 -17.39 -15.82 13.65
C VAL A 95 -18.56 -15.04 14.25
N SER A 96 -18.26 -14.27 15.30
CA SER A 96 -19.16 -13.28 15.88
C SER A 96 -18.53 -11.88 15.85
N PHE A 97 -19.39 -10.86 15.75
CA PHE A 97 -19.02 -9.49 16.00
C PHE A 97 -18.64 -9.29 17.48
N HIS A 98 -17.96 -8.19 17.76
CA HIS A 98 -17.53 -7.81 19.12
C HIS A 98 -18.66 -7.69 20.13
N ASP A 99 -19.90 -7.45 19.66
CA ASP A 99 -21.12 -7.39 20.48
C ASP A 99 -21.80 -8.76 20.70
N GLY A 100 -21.23 -9.83 20.14
CA GLY A 100 -21.68 -11.21 20.28
C GLY A 100 -22.67 -11.68 19.21
N ARG A 101 -23.17 -10.81 18.32
CA ARG A 101 -24.00 -11.24 17.19
C ARG A 101 -23.18 -12.10 16.22
N PRO A 102 -23.75 -13.17 15.63
CA PRO A 102 -23.05 -13.93 14.60
C PRO A 102 -22.84 -13.04 13.36
N CYS A 103 -21.67 -13.14 12.73
CA CYS A 103 -21.43 -12.57 11.40
C CYS A 103 -22.08 -13.47 10.35
N THR A 104 -22.81 -12.92 9.38
CA THR A 104 -23.58 -13.67 8.38
C THR A 104 -23.38 -13.10 6.96
N ALA A 105 -23.89 -13.81 5.95
CA ALA A 105 -23.90 -13.31 4.57
C ALA A 105 -24.69 -11.99 4.41
N HIS A 106 -25.68 -11.71 5.27
CA HIS A 106 -26.42 -10.46 5.23
C HIS A 106 -25.54 -9.24 5.55
N ASP A 107 -24.59 -9.38 6.47
CA ASP A 107 -23.64 -8.33 6.83
C ASP A 107 -22.68 -8.03 5.66
N ALA A 108 -22.26 -9.06 4.93
CA ALA A 108 -21.46 -8.92 3.72
C ALA A 108 -22.24 -8.22 2.59
N VAL A 109 -23.51 -8.61 2.36
CA VAL A 109 -24.40 -7.95 1.39
C VAL A 109 -24.57 -6.48 1.74
N TYR A 110 -24.84 -6.17 3.00
CA TYR A 110 -24.98 -4.81 3.50
C TYR A 110 -23.71 -4.00 3.22
N THR A 111 -22.56 -4.53 3.62
CA THR A 111 -21.24 -3.88 3.43
C THR A 111 -20.97 -3.58 1.96
N ILE A 112 -21.11 -4.57 1.07
CA ILE A 112 -20.83 -4.37 -0.36
C ILE A 112 -21.78 -3.35 -0.97
N ARG A 113 -23.07 -3.37 -0.60
CA ARG A 113 -24.04 -2.37 -1.08
C ARG A 113 -23.70 -0.96 -0.61
N ARG A 114 -23.19 -0.78 0.61
CA ARG A 114 -22.66 0.52 1.06
C ARG A 114 -21.51 0.99 0.18
N LEU A 115 -20.56 0.12 -0.15
CA LEU A 115 -19.43 0.47 -1.02
C LEU A 115 -19.87 0.89 -2.43
N LEU A 116 -20.99 0.34 -2.91
CA LEU A 116 -21.57 0.68 -4.22
C LEU A 116 -22.45 1.94 -4.20
N ASP A 117 -22.82 2.44 -3.02
CA ASP A 117 -23.66 3.62 -2.87
C ASP A 117 -22.90 4.89 -3.30
N PRO A 118 -23.36 5.60 -4.36
CA PRO A 118 -22.71 6.83 -4.81
C PRO A 118 -22.73 7.94 -3.76
N ASP A 119 -23.71 7.97 -2.85
CA ASP A 119 -23.81 9.02 -1.82
C ASP A 119 -22.76 8.83 -0.71
N LEU A 120 -22.32 7.59 -0.47
CA LEU A 120 -21.22 7.30 0.46
C LEU A 120 -19.86 7.72 -0.10
N ALA A 121 -19.74 7.77 -1.44
CA ALA A 121 -18.53 8.14 -2.17
C ALA A 121 -17.29 7.36 -1.71
N SER A 122 -17.44 6.05 -1.46
CA SER A 122 -16.33 5.19 -1.08
C SER A 122 -15.27 5.15 -2.19
N PRO A 123 -13.96 5.22 -1.89
CA PRO A 123 -12.92 5.05 -2.90
C PRO A 123 -13.03 3.73 -3.69
N GLN A 124 -13.53 2.69 -3.04
CA GLN A 124 -13.70 1.36 -3.64
C GLN A 124 -14.87 1.30 -4.64
N GLN A 125 -15.78 2.29 -4.61
CA GLN A 125 -16.93 2.38 -5.52
C GLN A 125 -16.48 2.38 -6.99
N GLY A 126 -15.44 3.16 -7.32
CA GLY A 126 -14.91 3.23 -8.68
C GLY A 126 -14.28 1.92 -9.17
N VAL A 127 -13.93 1.01 -8.27
CA VAL A 127 -13.39 -0.32 -8.59
C VAL A 127 -14.50 -1.35 -8.76
N LEU A 128 -15.46 -1.38 -7.82
CA LEU A 128 -16.50 -2.42 -7.79
C LEU A 128 -17.71 -2.09 -8.68
N ALA A 129 -18.17 -0.84 -8.70
CA ALA A 129 -19.43 -0.48 -9.38
C ALA A 129 -19.45 -0.80 -10.88
N PRO A 130 -18.35 -0.61 -11.65
CA PRO A 130 -18.34 -0.99 -13.07
C PRO A 130 -18.51 -2.50 -13.33
N LEU A 131 -18.21 -3.34 -12.33
CA LEU A 131 -18.21 -4.79 -12.45
C LEU A 131 -19.54 -5.41 -12.00
N MET A 132 -20.26 -4.77 -11.08
CA MET A 132 -21.39 -5.37 -10.37
C MET A 132 -22.70 -5.27 -11.16
N GLU A 133 -23.47 -6.37 -11.22
CA GLU A 133 -24.84 -6.33 -11.74
C GLU A 133 -25.74 -5.57 -10.74
N PRO A 134 -26.59 -4.62 -11.18
CA PRO A 134 -27.52 -3.94 -10.30
C PRO A 134 -28.42 -4.91 -9.52
N GLY A 135 -28.28 -4.91 -8.19
CA GLY A 135 -29.00 -5.85 -7.31
C GLY A 135 -28.43 -7.27 -7.27
N GLY A 136 -27.29 -7.51 -7.93
CA GLY A 136 -26.62 -8.80 -8.04
C GLY A 136 -25.96 -9.31 -6.75
N VAL A 137 -25.87 -8.48 -5.71
CA VAL A 137 -25.30 -8.85 -4.41
C VAL A 137 -26.42 -9.29 -3.47
N THR A 138 -26.49 -10.58 -3.15
CA THR A 138 -27.59 -11.19 -2.38
C THR A 138 -27.09 -12.24 -1.39
N ALA A 139 -27.86 -12.49 -0.34
CA ALA A 139 -27.66 -13.61 0.57
C ALA A 139 -28.71 -14.67 0.24
N ALA A 140 -28.27 -15.86 -0.18
CA ALA A 140 -29.17 -16.99 -0.42
C ALA A 140 -29.66 -17.61 0.90
N ASP A 141 -28.80 -17.55 1.92
CA ASP A 141 -29.06 -17.88 3.32
C ASP A 141 -28.01 -17.18 4.21
N ASP A 142 -28.05 -17.41 5.53
CA ASP A 142 -27.12 -16.80 6.51
C ASP A 142 -25.64 -17.05 6.22
N ARG A 143 -25.29 -18.05 5.40
CA ARG A 143 -23.91 -18.52 5.15
C ARG A 143 -23.51 -18.48 3.68
N THR A 144 -24.38 -17.98 2.81
CA THR A 144 -24.15 -18.04 1.36
C THR A 144 -24.38 -16.67 0.74
N LEU A 145 -23.28 -15.99 0.44
CA LEU A 145 -23.26 -14.74 -0.33
C LEU A 145 -23.15 -15.09 -1.82
N VAL A 146 -24.03 -14.50 -2.64
CA VAL A 146 -23.99 -14.62 -4.10
C VAL A 146 -23.79 -13.23 -4.69
N ILE A 147 -22.83 -13.11 -5.61
CA ILE A 147 -22.52 -11.89 -6.34
C ILE A 147 -22.60 -12.18 -7.83
N GLU A 148 -23.53 -11.50 -8.50
CA GLU A 148 -23.63 -11.45 -9.96
C GLU A 148 -22.90 -10.22 -10.49
N LEU A 149 -22.14 -10.40 -11.55
CA LEU A 149 -21.39 -9.37 -12.24
C LEU A 149 -22.05 -8.98 -13.55
N ALA A 150 -21.87 -7.72 -13.96
CA ALA A 150 -22.27 -7.22 -15.28
C ALA A 150 -21.20 -7.52 -16.34
N THR A 151 -19.94 -7.74 -15.91
CA THR A 151 -18.82 -8.12 -16.77
C THR A 151 -17.98 -9.21 -16.12
N PRO A 152 -17.37 -10.13 -16.90
CA PRO A 152 -16.56 -11.21 -16.34
C PRO A 152 -15.40 -10.69 -15.49
N ASN A 153 -15.23 -11.23 -14.29
CA ASN A 153 -14.07 -10.95 -13.45
C ASN A 153 -13.65 -12.17 -12.61
N ALA A 154 -12.59 -12.85 -13.03
CA ALA A 154 -11.96 -14.00 -12.39
C ALA A 154 -11.16 -13.62 -11.11
N GLU A 155 -10.95 -12.33 -10.87
CA GLU A 155 -10.18 -11.77 -9.76
C GLU A 155 -11.06 -11.12 -8.68
N LEU A 156 -12.39 -11.32 -8.71
CA LEU A 156 -13.29 -10.70 -7.75
C LEU A 156 -12.86 -10.86 -6.27
N PRO A 157 -12.37 -12.04 -5.81
CA PRO A 157 -11.84 -12.19 -4.46
C PRO A 157 -10.70 -11.25 -4.12
N SER A 158 -9.83 -10.90 -5.09
CA SER A 158 -8.71 -9.99 -4.85
C SER A 158 -9.18 -8.56 -4.61
N LEU A 159 -10.28 -8.14 -5.22
CA LEU A 159 -10.86 -6.80 -5.01
C LEU A 159 -11.40 -6.61 -3.58
N PHE A 160 -11.74 -7.69 -2.88
CA PHE A 160 -12.19 -7.64 -1.49
C PHE A 160 -11.06 -7.59 -0.46
N THR A 161 -9.80 -7.61 -0.88
CA THR A 161 -8.66 -7.39 0.01
C THR A 161 -8.38 -5.90 0.24
N GLY A 162 -9.11 -4.99 -0.41
CA GLY A 162 -8.94 -3.55 -0.18
C GLY A 162 -9.29 -3.16 1.27
N TYR A 163 -8.57 -2.19 1.84
CA TYR A 163 -8.80 -1.72 3.22
C TYR A 163 -10.19 -1.07 3.42
N ASN A 164 -10.92 -0.76 2.34
CA ASN A 164 -12.31 -0.32 2.44
C ASN A 164 -13.33 -1.47 2.53
N CYS A 165 -12.91 -2.71 2.28
CA CYS A 165 -13.81 -3.87 2.14
C CYS A 165 -14.09 -4.62 3.46
N TYR A 166 -13.74 -4.04 4.61
CA TYR A 166 -14.01 -4.66 5.90
C TYR A 166 -15.52 -4.80 6.13
N VAL A 167 -15.94 -5.99 6.58
CA VAL A 167 -17.34 -6.32 6.81
C VAL A 167 -17.82 -5.69 8.12
N VAL A 168 -18.93 -4.96 8.03
CA VAL A 168 -19.58 -4.28 9.15
C VAL A 168 -20.97 -4.88 9.40
N PRO A 169 -21.53 -4.79 10.63
CA PRO A 169 -22.85 -5.32 10.91
C PRO A 169 -23.94 -4.69 10.04
N ASP A 170 -24.94 -5.47 9.62
CA ASP A 170 -26.10 -4.95 8.91
C ASP A 170 -26.79 -3.83 9.72
N GLY A 171 -27.08 -2.71 9.05
CA GLY A 171 -27.70 -1.52 9.62
C GLY A 171 -26.79 -0.58 10.42
N SER A 172 -25.47 -0.83 10.50
CA SER A 172 -24.53 -0.04 11.31
C SER A 172 -23.99 1.24 10.65
N GLY A 173 -24.40 1.57 9.43
CA GLY A 173 -23.75 2.61 8.62
C GLY A 173 -23.71 4.01 9.26
N ASP A 174 -24.71 4.35 10.08
CA ASP A 174 -24.80 5.66 10.74
C ASP A 174 -23.86 5.79 11.96
N ASP A 175 -23.50 4.68 12.61
CA ASP A 175 -22.75 4.68 13.87
C ASP A 175 -21.40 3.95 13.80
N ILE A 176 -21.15 3.15 12.77
CA ILE A 176 -19.92 2.35 12.61
C ILE A 176 -18.65 3.19 12.67
N GLY A 177 -18.73 4.44 12.21
CA GLY A 177 -17.66 5.42 12.25
C GLY A 177 -17.18 5.80 13.66
N VAL A 178 -17.97 5.52 14.68
CA VAL A 178 -17.66 5.79 16.10
C VAL A 178 -17.68 4.50 16.92
N ALA A 179 -18.60 3.58 16.63
CA ALA A 179 -18.79 2.35 17.39
C ALA A 179 -17.64 1.36 17.20
N GLY A 180 -17.06 1.28 16.00
CA GLY A 180 -15.93 0.38 15.75
C GLY A 180 -16.23 -1.11 15.90
N ILE A 181 -17.51 -1.53 15.80
CA ILE A 181 -17.92 -2.92 16.02
C ILE A 181 -17.59 -3.75 14.79
N GLY A 182 -16.64 -4.67 14.94
CA GLY A 182 -16.23 -5.58 13.88
C GLY A 182 -16.08 -7.02 14.37
N THR A 183 -15.35 -7.81 13.61
CA THR A 183 -15.05 -9.22 13.88
C THR A 183 -13.59 -9.45 14.22
N GLY A 184 -12.79 -8.39 14.26
CA GLY A 184 -11.32 -8.43 14.34
C GLY A 184 -10.73 -8.82 15.69
N PRO A 185 -9.38 -8.91 15.74
CA PRO A 185 -8.62 -9.36 16.89
C PRO A 185 -8.73 -8.45 18.12
N PHE A 186 -9.05 -7.17 17.95
CA PHE A 186 -9.23 -6.22 19.03
C PHE A 186 -10.61 -5.55 18.94
N ARG A 187 -11.12 -5.12 20.09
CA ARG A 187 -12.36 -4.35 20.24
C ARG A 187 -12.03 -2.90 20.56
N LEU A 188 -12.88 -1.98 20.11
CA LEU A 188 -12.71 -0.58 20.44
C LEU A 188 -12.91 -0.34 21.95
N ASP A 189 -11.99 0.40 22.57
CA ASP A 189 -12.12 0.91 23.94
C ASP A 189 -12.36 2.42 23.93
N SER A 190 -11.61 3.17 23.11
CA SER A 190 -11.85 4.59 22.88
C SER A 190 -11.32 5.06 21.53
N PHE A 191 -11.96 6.08 20.96
CA PHE A 191 -11.51 6.75 19.75
C PHE A 191 -11.80 8.25 19.83
N THR A 192 -10.85 9.06 19.40
CA THR A 192 -11.03 10.49 19.18
C THR A 192 -10.36 10.82 17.85
N ALA A 193 -11.14 11.34 16.90
CA ALA A 193 -10.63 11.77 15.58
C ALA A 193 -9.44 12.73 15.74
N ALA A 194 -8.38 12.52 14.95
CA ALA A 194 -7.12 13.28 15.06
C ALA A 194 -6.44 13.24 16.43
N GLY A 195 -6.89 12.35 17.32
CA GLY A 195 -6.53 12.34 18.72
C GLY A 195 -5.90 11.03 19.16
N ARG A 196 -6.25 10.65 20.39
CA ARG A 196 -5.87 9.37 21.00
C ARG A 196 -6.97 8.35 20.81
N GLY A 197 -6.60 7.09 20.77
CA GLY A 197 -7.55 5.99 20.87
C GLY A 197 -6.89 4.76 21.44
N ARG A 198 -7.71 3.76 21.73
CA ARG A 198 -7.29 2.52 22.34
C ARG A 198 -8.19 1.39 21.88
N VAL A 199 -7.60 0.24 21.61
CA VAL A 199 -8.28 -1.02 21.37
C VAL A 199 -7.80 -2.07 22.36
N VAL A 200 -8.66 -3.01 22.73
CA VAL A 200 -8.39 -4.08 23.72
C VAL A 200 -8.58 -5.44 23.09
N ALA A 201 -7.82 -6.44 23.54
CA ALA A 201 -7.87 -7.78 22.99
C ALA A 201 -9.31 -8.35 22.98
N ASN A 202 -9.67 -8.98 21.86
CA ASN A 202 -10.84 -9.82 21.76
C ASN A 202 -10.46 -11.25 22.18
N ASP A 203 -10.73 -11.60 23.45
CA ASP A 203 -10.43 -12.93 23.98
C ASP A 203 -11.14 -14.07 23.24
N ALA A 204 -12.22 -13.75 22.51
CA ALA A 204 -13.03 -14.69 21.73
C ALA A 204 -12.75 -14.58 20.22
N TYR A 205 -11.64 -13.96 19.79
CA TYR A 205 -11.30 -13.90 18.38
C TYR A 205 -11.13 -15.30 17.78
N TRP A 206 -11.71 -15.52 16.60
CA TRP A 206 -11.87 -16.84 16.00
C TRP A 206 -10.55 -17.44 15.48
N GLU A 207 -9.54 -16.62 15.15
CA GLU A 207 -8.15 -17.07 14.88
C GLU A 207 -7.29 -17.20 16.16
N GLY A 208 -7.89 -16.99 17.33
CA GLY A 208 -7.21 -17.04 18.62
C GLY A 208 -6.94 -15.66 19.21
N ARG A 209 -6.82 -15.58 20.54
CA ARG A 209 -6.60 -14.30 21.23
C ARG A 209 -5.27 -13.65 20.78
N PRO A 210 -5.23 -12.34 20.50
CA PRO A 210 -3.98 -11.63 20.26
C PRO A 210 -3.00 -11.71 21.41
N THR A 211 -1.72 -11.55 21.07
CA THR A 211 -0.65 -11.59 22.07
C THR A 211 -0.74 -10.44 23.07
N LEU A 212 -1.02 -9.21 22.60
CA LEU A 212 -1.12 -7.99 23.40
C LEU A 212 -2.47 -7.90 24.14
N ASP A 213 -2.51 -7.15 25.25
CA ASP A 213 -3.78 -6.82 25.94
C ASP A 213 -4.48 -5.61 25.31
N SER A 214 -3.71 -4.66 24.80
CA SER A 214 -4.22 -3.46 24.13
C SER A 214 -3.22 -2.82 23.19
N ILE A 215 -3.73 -1.93 22.35
CA ILE A 215 -2.95 -1.03 21.52
C ILE A 215 -3.47 0.38 21.76
N ALA A 216 -2.57 1.30 22.09
CA ALA A 216 -2.85 2.72 22.25
C ALA A 216 -2.31 3.50 21.06
N PHE A 217 -3.13 4.35 20.47
CA PHE A 217 -2.78 5.13 19.29
C PHE A 217 -2.65 6.61 19.65
N PHE A 218 -1.63 7.28 19.09
CA PHE A 218 -1.33 8.69 19.29
C PHE A 218 -1.11 9.38 17.95
N SER A 219 -1.96 10.35 17.64
CA SER A 219 -1.76 11.20 16.47
C SER A 219 -0.75 12.30 16.81
N ILE A 220 0.41 12.30 16.16
CA ILE A 220 1.48 13.28 16.37
C ILE A 220 1.88 13.80 15.00
N ALA A 221 1.58 15.07 14.70
CA ALA A 221 1.75 15.63 13.35
C ALA A 221 3.21 15.69 12.89
N ASP A 222 4.09 16.17 13.76
CA ASP A 222 5.50 16.41 13.43
C ASP A 222 6.34 15.12 13.49
N GLN A 223 7.07 14.81 12.42
CA GLN A 223 7.88 13.59 12.31
C GLN A 223 9.03 13.56 13.32
N GLN A 224 9.65 14.71 13.58
CA GLN A 224 10.75 14.78 14.55
C GLN A 224 10.22 14.55 15.98
N ALA A 225 9.04 15.06 16.31
CA ALA A 225 8.36 14.79 17.57
C ALA A 225 8.00 13.30 17.72
N ARG A 226 7.49 12.64 16.67
CA ARG A 226 7.27 11.18 16.66
C ARG A 226 8.56 10.41 16.96
N THR A 227 9.64 10.75 16.26
CA THR A 227 10.95 10.13 16.44
C THR A 227 11.48 10.33 17.85
N ASN A 228 11.36 11.53 18.41
CA ASN A 228 11.78 11.82 19.78
C ASN A 228 10.96 11.05 20.81
N ALA A 229 9.65 10.89 20.59
CA ALA A 229 8.79 10.08 21.45
C ALA A 229 9.23 8.60 21.47
N LEU A 230 9.60 8.05 20.31
CA LEU A 230 10.16 6.70 20.22
C LEU A 230 11.49 6.58 20.98
N LEU A 231 12.42 7.50 20.73
CA LEU A 231 13.73 7.51 21.40
C LEU A 231 13.64 7.64 22.93
N ALA A 232 12.63 8.38 23.40
CA ALA A 232 12.33 8.59 24.81
C ALA A 232 11.47 7.49 25.44
N ASP A 233 11.21 6.38 24.74
CA ASP A 233 10.37 5.27 25.21
C ASP A 233 8.94 5.71 25.59
N GLN A 234 8.40 6.72 24.90
CA GLN A 234 7.02 7.20 25.08
C GLN A 234 6.04 6.47 24.15
N VAL A 235 6.53 5.98 23.02
CA VAL A 235 5.81 5.12 22.07
C VAL A 235 6.72 3.97 21.64
N ASP A 236 6.12 2.88 21.17
CA ASP A 236 6.81 1.64 20.80
C ASP A 236 6.94 1.48 19.28
N LEU A 237 6.09 2.13 18.49
CA LEU A 237 6.06 1.99 17.04
C LEU A 237 5.67 3.30 16.35
N LEU A 238 6.36 3.64 15.26
CA LEU A 238 6.00 4.72 14.34
C LEU A 238 5.28 4.14 13.13
N SER A 239 3.95 4.03 13.19
CA SER A 239 3.17 3.55 12.04
C SER A 239 3.20 4.58 10.91
N GLN A 240 3.11 4.09 9.67
CA GLN A 240 2.92 4.91 8.45
C GLN A 240 3.92 6.07 8.28
N THR A 241 5.09 5.96 8.89
CA THR A 241 6.16 6.94 8.76
C THR A 241 7.32 6.23 8.09
N ASN A 242 7.73 6.71 6.92
CA ASN A 242 9.01 6.33 6.33
C ASN A 242 10.08 7.25 6.89
N LEU A 243 10.97 6.73 7.73
CA LEU A 243 12.09 7.52 8.23
C LEU A 243 13.08 7.76 7.09
N ASP A 244 13.60 8.99 6.99
CA ASP A 244 14.77 9.21 6.15
C ASP A 244 15.99 8.46 6.73
N PHE A 245 16.98 8.15 5.90
CA PHE A 245 18.14 7.36 6.31
C PHE A 245 18.99 7.99 7.42
N VAL A 246 19.02 9.33 7.52
CA VAL A 246 19.77 10.00 8.60
C VAL A 246 19.06 9.74 9.92
N THR A 247 17.75 9.98 9.96
CA THR A 247 16.91 9.71 11.12
C THR A 247 16.91 8.22 11.48
N ALA A 248 16.81 7.32 10.50
CA ALA A 248 16.87 5.87 10.72
C ALA A 248 18.19 5.42 11.38
N ARG A 249 19.34 6.00 10.98
CA ARG A 249 20.63 5.72 11.63
C ARG A 249 20.68 6.23 13.08
N VAL A 250 20.10 7.40 13.36
CA VAL A 250 20.00 7.93 14.72
C VAL A 250 19.11 7.02 15.58
N VAL A 251 17.96 6.59 15.07
CA VAL A 251 17.06 5.65 15.75
C VAL A 251 17.76 4.33 16.02
N ASN A 252 18.43 3.75 15.02
CA ASN A 252 19.12 2.47 15.14
C ASN A 252 20.32 2.50 16.12
N ALA A 253 20.95 3.67 16.29
CA ALA A 253 22.04 3.86 17.24
C ALA A 253 21.57 4.02 18.70
N SER A 254 20.27 4.11 18.95
CA SER A 254 19.69 4.24 20.29
C SER A 254 19.71 2.91 21.06
N ASP A 255 19.82 3.00 22.39
CA ASP A 255 19.66 1.85 23.28
C ASP A 255 18.20 1.39 23.39
N ASN A 256 17.23 2.28 23.16
CA ASN A 256 15.80 2.00 23.35
C ASN A 256 15.09 1.61 22.05
N ALA A 257 15.58 2.10 20.92
CA ALA A 257 14.89 1.99 19.64
C ALA A 257 15.77 1.34 18.57
N THR A 258 15.11 0.83 17.53
CA THR A 258 15.70 0.27 16.33
C THR A 258 14.80 0.60 15.14
N ILE A 259 15.20 0.18 13.96
CA ILE A 259 14.34 0.24 12.78
C ILE A 259 13.99 -1.18 12.30
N ALA A 260 12.91 -1.29 11.55
CA ALA A 260 12.58 -2.42 10.71
C ALA A 260 12.60 -1.93 9.26
N ARG A 261 13.09 -2.80 8.37
CA ARG A 261 12.98 -2.59 6.93
C ARG A 261 11.84 -3.43 6.42
N VAL A 262 10.94 -2.77 5.69
CA VAL A 262 9.88 -3.42 4.95
C VAL A 262 10.33 -3.40 3.51
N ARG A 263 10.86 -4.54 3.08
CA ARG A 263 11.49 -4.69 1.77
C ARG A 263 10.49 -4.33 0.68
N ASN A 264 10.90 -3.52 -0.29
CA ASN A 264 10.04 -3.07 -1.39
C ASN A 264 8.69 -2.49 -0.94
N GLY A 265 8.62 -1.89 0.26
CA GLY A 265 7.39 -1.38 0.84
C GLY A 265 6.82 -0.14 0.12
N GLN A 266 7.61 0.49 -0.75
CA GLN A 266 7.24 1.68 -1.51
C GLN A 266 7.58 1.51 -2.99
N TRP A 267 6.59 1.69 -3.85
CA TRP A 267 6.75 1.79 -5.30
C TRP A 267 6.87 3.27 -5.68
N TYR A 268 8.06 3.72 -6.07
CA TYR A 268 8.26 5.11 -6.48
C TYR A 268 8.08 5.25 -7.99
N THR A 269 7.38 6.31 -8.42
CA THR A 269 7.14 6.58 -9.83
C THR A 269 7.50 8.02 -10.21
N ILE A 270 7.80 8.19 -11.50
CA ILE A 270 7.94 9.49 -12.16
C ILE A 270 6.93 9.52 -13.33
N PRO A 271 5.66 9.89 -13.10
CA PRO A 271 4.65 9.86 -14.14
C PRO A 271 4.81 11.04 -15.11
N MET A 272 4.72 10.72 -16.40
CA MET A 272 4.57 11.67 -17.50
C MET A 272 3.09 11.78 -17.87
N LEU A 273 2.50 12.96 -17.75
CA LEU A 273 1.10 13.19 -18.09
C LEU A 273 0.92 13.17 -19.61
N THR A 274 0.39 12.09 -20.17
CA THR A 274 0.37 11.82 -21.63
C THR A 274 -0.62 12.71 -22.40
N THR A 275 -1.34 13.58 -21.71
CA THR A 275 -2.29 14.53 -22.28
C THR A 275 -1.71 15.95 -22.39
N VAL A 276 -0.45 16.14 -21.98
CA VAL A 276 0.23 17.44 -22.00
C VAL A 276 1.55 17.34 -22.74
N GLU A 277 1.85 18.31 -23.60
CA GLU A 277 3.14 18.40 -24.29
C GLU A 277 4.29 18.49 -23.27
N PRO A 278 5.45 17.86 -23.54
CA PRO A 278 5.80 17.10 -24.74
C PRO A 278 5.41 15.61 -24.67
N PHE A 279 4.76 15.17 -23.59
CA PHE A 279 4.52 13.75 -23.30
C PHE A 279 3.32 13.14 -24.04
N THR A 280 2.58 13.95 -24.80
CA THR A 280 1.62 13.48 -25.81
C THR A 280 2.29 12.60 -26.86
N ASP A 281 3.57 12.82 -27.16
CA ASP A 281 4.34 12.03 -28.11
C ASP A 281 4.95 10.77 -27.45
N PRO A 282 4.60 9.54 -27.90
CA PRO A 282 5.18 8.30 -27.37
C PRO A 282 6.69 8.20 -27.56
N ASP A 283 7.27 8.78 -28.62
CA ASP A 283 8.72 8.74 -28.85
C ASP A 283 9.47 9.61 -27.84
N VAL A 284 8.87 10.73 -27.41
CA VAL A 284 9.41 11.55 -26.32
C VAL A 284 9.38 10.76 -25.01
N ARG A 285 8.26 10.10 -24.68
CA ARG A 285 8.17 9.28 -23.45
C ARG A 285 9.21 8.16 -23.45
N ARG A 286 9.36 7.47 -24.58
CA ARG A 286 10.37 6.43 -24.77
C ARG A 286 11.79 6.98 -24.63
N ALA A 287 12.07 8.16 -25.18
CA ALA A 287 13.36 8.81 -25.04
C ALA A 287 13.71 9.11 -23.57
N VAL A 288 12.74 9.59 -22.79
CA VAL A 288 12.94 9.88 -21.36
C VAL A 288 13.23 8.58 -20.59
N LYS A 289 12.50 7.50 -20.87
CA LYS A 289 12.75 6.17 -20.27
C LYS A 289 14.14 5.62 -20.60
N LEU A 290 14.60 5.76 -21.84
CA LEU A 290 15.94 5.32 -22.25
C LEU A 290 17.08 6.20 -21.68
N ALA A 291 16.78 7.43 -21.27
CA ALA A 291 17.81 8.38 -20.84
C ALA A 291 18.31 8.14 -19.40
N TYR A 292 17.42 7.74 -18.49
CA TYR A 292 17.72 7.72 -17.06
C TYR A 292 18.47 6.45 -16.63
N ASP A 293 19.17 6.54 -15.49
CA ASP A 293 19.89 5.42 -14.87
C ASP A 293 19.14 4.98 -13.61
N PRO A 294 18.39 3.84 -13.63
CA PRO A 294 17.62 3.39 -12.47
C PRO A 294 18.52 3.06 -11.27
N GLN A 295 19.73 2.53 -11.49
CA GLN A 295 20.67 2.22 -10.41
C GLN A 295 21.14 3.51 -9.71
N ARG A 296 21.48 4.53 -10.49
CA ARG A 296 21.87 5.82 -9.93
C ARG A 296 20.72 6.47 -9.15
N VAL A 297 19.49 6.34 -9.61
CA VAL A 297 18.31 6.82 -8.88
C VAL A 297 18.16 6.09 -7.55
N LEU A 298 18.23 4.76 -7.54
CA LEU A 298 18.16 3.94 -6.32
C LEU A 298 19.28 4.30 -5.32
N ASP A 299 20.51 4.41 -5.79
CA ASP A 299 21.68 4.69 -4.95
C ASP A 299 21.61 6.07 -4.29
N VAL A 300 21.15 7.09 -5.02
CA VAL A 300 21.08 8.47 -4.51
C VAL A 300 19.84 8.67 -3.65
N ALA A 301 18.69 8.16 -4.08
CA ALA A 301 17.41 8.44 -3.44
C ALA A 301 17.13 7.53 -2.24
N ALA A 302 17.50 6.25 -2.35
CA ALA A 302 17.25 5.24 -1.33
C ALA A 302 18.53 4.61 -0.76
N GLN A 303 19.73 5.14 -1.05
CA GLN A 303 21.00 4.62 -0.52
C GLN A 303 21.20 3.11 -0.76
N GLY A 304 20.66 2.60 -1.88
CA GLY A 304 20.69 1.18 -2.23
C GLY A 304 19.72 0.29 -1.45
N ALA A 305 18.82 0.84 -0.64
CA ALA A 305 17.82 0.08 0.10
C ALA A 305 16.52 -0.08 -0.71
N GLY A 306 16.47 -1.15 -1.49
CA GLY A 306 15.36 -1.50 -2.36
C GLY A 306 15.83 -2.30 -3.56
N ASP A 307 14.92 -2.57 -4.48
CA ASP A 307 15.21 -3.20 -5.77
C ASP A 307 14.95 -2.22 -6.93
N LEU A 308 15.61 -2.47 -8.06
CA LEU A 308 15.34 -1.76 -9.30
C LEU A 308 13.93 -2.07 -9.79
N GLY A 309 13.23 -1.03 -10.25
CA GLY A 309 11.87 -1.16 -10.76
C GLY A 309 11.81 -1.49 -12.25
N HIS A 310 12.81 -1.06 -13.03
CA HIS A 310 12.88 -1.25 -14.48
C HIS A 310 11.61 -0.85 -15.25
N ASP A 311 10.93 0.21 -14.79
CA ASP A 311 9.64 0.68 -15.31
C ASP A 311 8.47 -0.32 -15.18
N ASN A 312 8.67 -1.46 -14.52
CA ASN A 312 7.63 -2.44 -14.22
C ASN A 312 6.93 -2.04 -12.90
N PRO A 313 5.59 -1.91 -12.88
CA PRO A 313 4.85 -1.53 -11.67
C PRO A 313 4.68 -2.69 -10.67
N VAL A 314 5.00 -3.92 -11.06
CA VAL A 314 4.96 -5.10 -10.17
C VAL A 314 6.32 -5.26 -9.47
N PRO A 315 6.37 -5.40 -8.14
CA PRO A 315 7.64 -5.60 -7.41
C PRO A 315 8.36 -6.90 -7.82
N PRO A 316 9.70 -6.92 -7.88
CA PRO A 316 10.47 -8.13 -8.26
C PRO A 316 10.26 -9.35 -7.36
N ASP A 317 9.82 -9.15 -6.12
CA ASP A 317 9.49 -10.22 -5.17
C ASP A 317 8.04 -10.72 -5.28
N ASN A 318 7.23 -10.15 -6.17
CA ASN A 318 5.89 -10.65 -6.46
C ASN A 318 5.94 -11.85 -7.44
N PRO A 319 5.20 -12.95 -7.19
CA PRO A 319 5.18 -14.12 -8.08
C PRO A 319 4.72 -13.87 -9.53
N LEU A 320 3.99 -12.78 -9.78
CA LEU A 320 3.52 -12.39 -11.11
C LEU A 320 4.51 -11.48 -11.86
N TRP A 321 5.63 -11.09 -11.24
CA TRP A 321 6.63 -10.22 -11.86
C TRP A 321 7.18 -10.82 -13.16
N VAL A 322 7.54 -9.93 -14.09
CA VAL A 322 8.23 -10.28 -15.33
C VAL A 322 9.53 -9.49 -15.46
N ASP A 323 10.59 -10.21 -15.78
CA ASP A 323 11.89 -9.65 -16.16
C ASP A 323 11.83 -9.11 -17.59
N HIS A 324 11.39 -7.86 -17.72
CA HIS A 324 11.39 -7.10 -18.97
C HIS A 324 11.73 -5.65 -18.65
N ALA A 325 12.82 -5.15 -19.23
CA ALA A 325 13.40 -3.86 -18.90
C ALA A 325 13.83 -3.11 -20.15
N LEU A 326 13.85 -1.78 -20.04
CA LEU A 326 14.49 -0.92 -21.02
C LEU A 326 15.90 -0.63 -20.57
N GLU A 327 16.87 -1.02 -21.38
CA GLU A 327 18.27 -0.69 -21.14
C GLU A 327 18.52 0.79 -21.41
N ARG A 328 19.29 1.44 -20.53
CA ARG A 328 19.66 2.84 -20.68
C ARG A 328 20.45 3.04 -21.98
N ASP A 329 19.93 3.89 -22.86
CA ASP A 329 20.57 4.30 -24.11
C ASP A 329 20.36 5.81 -24.37
N PRO A 330 21.26 6.67 -23.85
CA PRO A 330 21.17 8.12 -24.04
C PRO A 330 21.33 8.56 -25.50
N ASP A 331 21.99 7.74 -26.33
CA ASP A 331 22.22 8.05 -27.74
C ASP A 331 20.92 7.82 -28.54
N GLN A 332 20.25 6.70 -28.29
CA GLN A 332 18.91 6.43 -28.83
C GLN A 332 17.88 7.44 -28.31
N ALA A 333 17.94 7.82 -27.03
CA ALA A 333 17.09 8.88 -26.48
C ALA A 333 17.26 10.19 -27.26
N ARG A 334 18.49 10.64 -27.52
CA ARG A 334 18.75 11.84 -28.36
C ARG A 334 18.23 11.69 -29.78
N ALA A 335 18.34 10.50 -30.37
CA ALA A 335 17.84 10.24 -31.72
C ALA A 335 16.31 10.34 -31.78
N LEU A 336 15.60 9.77 -30.81
CA LEU A 336 14.14 9.86 -30.69
C LEU A 336 13.69 11.31 -30.47
N LEU A 337 14.33 12.06 -29.56
CA LEU A 337 14.01 13.47 -29.34
C LEU A 337 14.18 14.30 -30.62
N ARG A 338 15.26 14.10 -31.38
CA ARG A 338 15.46 14.78 -32.66
C ARG A 338 14.42 14.39 -33.71
N ALA A 339 14.04 13.12 -33.78
CA ALA A 339 12.99 12.64 -34.67
C ALA A 339 11.62 13.28 -34.33
N ALA A 340 11.35 13.48 -33.05
CA ALA A 340 10.19 14.22 -32.52
C ALA A 340 10.33 15.76 -32.62
N GLY A 341 11.42 16.27 -33.20
CA GLY A 341 11.61 17.70 -33.47
C GLY A 341 12.29 18.50 -32.35
N TYR A 342 12.87 17.85 -31.35
CA TYR A 342 13.58 18.47 -30.22
C TYR A 342 15.11 18.43 -30.42
N ASP A 343 15.77 19.59 -30.44
CA ASP A 343 17.23 19.69 -30.32
C ASP A 343 17.63 19.82 -28.85
N GLY A 344 17.41 18.73 -28.11
CA GLY A 344 17.40 18.72 -26.66
C GLY A 344 16.01 19.04 -26.09
N LEU A 345 15.73 18.55 -24.90
CA LEU A 345 14.44 18.69 -24.23
C LEU A 345 14.62 19.47 -22.93
N THR A 346 13.73 20.41 -22.62
CA THR A 346 13.67 21.06 -21.31
C THR A 346 12.30 20.85 -20.70
N VAL A 347 12.26 20.31 -19.47
CA VAL A 347 11.02 20.02 -18.75
C VAL A 347 11.12 20.48 -17.29
N ASP A 348 9.98 20.82 -16.71
CA ASP A 348 9.85 21.06 -15.28
C ASP A 348 9.40 19.76 -14.60
N MET A 349 10.13 19.30 -13.58
CA MET A 349 9.76 18.14 -12.76
C MET A 349 9.40 18.60 -11.34
N TYR A 350 8.21 18.22 -10.90
CA TYR A 350 7.66 18.63 -9.61
C TYR A 350 7.95 17.62 -8.50
N THR A 351 8.51 18.09 -7.40
CA THR A 351 8.86 17.33 -6.19
C THR A 351 8.32 18.04 -4.95
N SER A 352 8.40 17.40 -3.78
CA SER A 352 8.06 18.01 -2.50
C SER A 352 8.87 17.41 -1.36
N SER A 353 8.81 18.05 -0.20
CA SER A 353 9.22 17.46 1.08
C SER A 353 8.12 16.60 1.72
N TYR A 354 7.00 16.34 1.02
CA TYR A 354 5.95 15.43 1.49
C TYR A 354 6.52 14.04 1.85
N ASP A 355 7.36 13.49 0.98
CA ASP A 355 8.11 12.27 1.22
C ASP A 355 9.62 12.56 1.12
N PRO A 356 10.45 11.99 2.02
CA PRO A 356 11.89 12.28 2.04
C PRO A 356 12.65 11.84 0.78
N VAL A 357 12.09 10.93 -0.02
CA VAL A 357 12.75 10.35 -1.19
C VAL A 357 12.48 11.15 -2.47
N PHE A 358 11.38 11.92 -2.55
CA PHE A 358 10.98 12.63 -3.78
C PHE A 358 12.06 13.58 -4.32
N THR A 359 12.63 14.42 -3.44
CA THR A 359 13.63 15.42 -3.87
C THR A 359 14.97 14.76 -4.26
N PRO A 360 15.53 13.82 -3.46
CA PRO A 360 16.68 13.02 -3.89
C PRO A 360 16.46 12.27 -5.22
N MET A 361 15.29 11.63 -5.39
CA MET A 361 14.92 10.92 -6.63
C MET A 361 14.91 11.88 -7.83
N THR A 362 14.28 13.04 -7.68
CA THR A 362 14.19 14.06 -8.74
C THR A 362 15.57 14.59 -9.14
N LEU A 363 16.46 14.82 -8.18
CA LEU A 363 17.82 15.28 -8.44
C LEU A 363 18.66 14.18 -9.13
N ALA A 364 18.55 12.93 -8.69
CA ALA A 364 19.24 11.81 -9.31
C ALA A 364 18.76 11.57 -10.76
N PHE A 365 17.44 11.62 -10.97
CA PHE A 365 16.83 11.53 -12.28
C PHE A 365 17.34 12.65 -13.21
N LYS A 366 17.26 13.91 -12.76
CA LYS A 366 17.79 15.09 -13.48
C LYS A 366 19.24 14.88 -13.93
N ASP A 367 20.11 14.45 -13.02
CA ASP A 367 21.52 14.25 -13.34
C ASP A 367 21.71 13.12 -14.36
N SER A 368 20.94 12.04 -14.25
CA SER A 368 21.07 10.85 -15.10
C SER A 368 20.63 11.07 -16.55
N VAL A 369 19.63 11.94 -16.78
CA VAL A 369 19.08 12.21 -18.12
C VAL A 369 19.84 13.30 -18.88
N ALA A 370 20.76 14.01 -18.24
CA ALA A 370 21.50 15.13 -18.83
C ALA A 370 22.33 14.71 -20.06
N ASP A 371 22.91 13.50 -20.04
CA ASP A 371 23.67 12.94 -21.17
C ASP A 371 22.82 12.77 -22.43
N ALA A 372 21.51 12.58 -22.27
CA ALA A 372 20.55 12.51 -23.37
C ALA A 372 20.09 13.89 -23.88
N GLY A 373 20.71 14.98 -23.42
CA GLY A 373 20.30 16.34 -23.79
C GLY A 373 18.97 16.78 -23.18
N ILE A 374 18.55 16.13 -22.08
CA ILE A 374 17.34 16.48 -21.34
C ILE A 374 17.74 17.35 -20.14
N THR A 375 17.23 18.58 -20.10
CA THR A 375 17.38 19.51 -18.97
C THR A 375 16.14 19.47 -18.11
N VAL A 376 16.28 19.06 -16.85
CA VAL A 376 15.18 19.04 -15.88
C VAL A 376 15.31 20.22 -14.92
N ASN A 377 14.30 21.08 -14.89
CA ASN A 377 14.15 22.12 -13.87
C ASN A 377 13.37 21.56 -12.68
N VAL A 378 13.99 21.53 -11.50
CA VAL A 378 13.34 21.02 -10.30
C VAL A 378 12.40 22.08 -9.71
N ARG A 379 11.13 21.73 -9.55
CA ARG A 379 10.10 22.57 -8.91
C ARG A 379 9.69 21.96 -7.58
N ASN A 380 10.02 22.62 -6.47
CA ASN A 380 9.64 22.16 -5.14
C ASN A 380 8.27 22.75 -4.75
N ALA A 381 7.28 21.89 -4.56
CA ALA A 381 5.92 22.24 -4.19
C ALA A 381 5.67 22.01 -2.69
N SER A 382 4.67 22.72 -2.15
CA SER A 382 4.23 22.55 -0.76
C SER A 382 3.79 21.11 -0.49
N ALA A 383 4.19 20.55 0.65
CA ALA A 383 3.77 19.22 1.08
C ALA A 383 2.26 19.17 1.34
N ASP A 384 1.69 20.22 1.94
CA ASP A 384 0.28 20.27 2.35
C ASP A 384 -0.72 20.18 1.18
N SER A 385 -0.30 20.58 -0.02
CA SER A 385 -1.16 20.62 -1.22
C SER A 385 -0.66 19.73 -2.36
N TYR A 386 0.32 18.84 -2.10
CA TYR A 386 0.97 18.07 -3.16
C TYR A 386 -0.02 17.23 -3.98
N TYR A 387 -0.85 16.43 -3.31
CA TYR A 387 -1.80 15.55 -3.99
C TYR A 387 -3.04 16.26 -4.54
N SER A 388 -3.27 17.53 -4.21
CA SER A 388 -4.38 18.32 -4.75
C SER A 388 -3.98 19.29 -5.86
N GLN A 389 -2.70 19.65 -5.96
CA GLN A 389 -2.20 20.66 -6.92
C GLN A 389 -1.08 20.17 -7.83
N VAL A 390 -0.42 19.05 -7.49
CA VAL A 390 0.71 18.52 -8.25
C VAL A 390 0.42 17.16 -8.86
N TRP A 391 0.12 16.15 -8.02
CA TRP A 391 -0.13 14.79 -8.48
C TRP A 391 -1.31 14.77 -9.47
N MET A 392 -1.10 14.14 -10.63
CA MET A 392 -2.04 14.12 -11.77
C MET A 392 -2.38 15.49 -12.40
N GLN A 393 -1.71 16.58 -12.00
CA GLN A 393 -1.99 17.95 -12.46
C GLN A 393 -0.82 18.58 -13.22
N GLN A 394 0.41 18.12 -12.98
CA GLN A 394 1.61 18.66 -13.61
C GLN A 394 2.14 17.71 -14.69
N PRO A 395 2.88 18.19 -15.71
CA PRO A 395 3.32 17.32 -16.81
C PRO A 395 4.28 16.20 -16.39
N LEU A 396 5.16 16.46 -15.42
CA LEU A 396 6.15 15.51 -14.91
C LEU A 396 6.29 15.71 -13.39
N MET A 397 6.12 14.64 -12.62
CA MET A 397 6.10 14.71 -11.16
C MET A 397 6.75 13.48 -10.52
N ALA A 398 7.16 13.60 -9.26
CA ALA A 398 7.55 12.47 -8.42
C ALA A 398 6.34 12.00 -7.59
N THR A 399 6.12 10.70 -7.44
CA THR A 399 5.11 10.20 -6.51
C THR A 399 5.47 8.80 -6.04
N TYR A 400 4.64 8.22 -5.18
CA TYR A 400 4.78 6.84 -4.75
C TYR A 400 3.42 6.17 -4.56
N TRP A 401 3.45 4.85 -4.52
CA TRP A 401 2.37 3.99 -4.09
C TRP A 401 2.89 3.01 -3.03
N TYR A 402 2.02 2.65 -2.08
CA TYR A 402 2.29 1.46 -1.27
C TYR A 402 2.20 0.20 -2.14
N THR A 403 3.12 -0.74 -1.95
CA THR A 403 3.05 -2.07 -2.57
C THR A 403 1.98 -2.93 -1.89
N GLY A 404 1.82 -4.19 -2.32
CA GLY A 404 0.86 -5.13 -1.72
C GLY A 404 -0.59 -4.98 -2.18
N ARG A 405 -0.85 -4.20 -3.23
CA ARG A 405 -2.12 -4.29 -3.97
C ARG A 405 -2.11 -5.55 -4.84
N PRO A 406 -3.26 -6.25 -4.99
CA PRO A 406 -3.38 -7.28 -6.01
C PRO A 406 -3.02 -6.75 -7.39
N VAL A 407 -2.38 -7.58 -8.22
CA VAL A 407 -1.88 -7.15 -9.54
C VAL A 407 -3.02 -6.73 -10.47
N ASP A 408 -4.18 -7.40 -10.44
CA ASP A 408 -5.37 -6.95 -11.19
C ASP A 408 -5.75 -5.51 -10.86
N GLN A 409 -5.88 -5.22 -9.56
CA GLN A 409 -6.26 -3.90 -9.09
C GLN A 409 -5.17 -2.87 -9.42
N LEU A 410 -3.89 -3.20 -9.22
CA LEU A 410 -2.77 -2.31 -9.55
C LEU A 410 -2.82 -1.88 -11.03
N LEU A 411 -2.98 -2.84 -11.94
CA LEU A 411 -2.96 -2.57 -13.38
C LEU A 411 -4.22 -1.81 -13.82
N ASN A 412 -5.40 -2.22 -13.34
CA ASN A 412 -6.66 -1.57 -13.72
C ASN A 412 -6.84 -0.18 -13.07
N GLN A 413 -6.39 0.03 -11.84
CA GLN A 413 -6.59 1.29 -11.13
C GLN A 413 -5.61 2.37 -11.59
N ILE A 414 -4.37 2.00 -11.94
CA ILE A 414 -3.30 2.99 -12.18
C ILE A 414 -2.98 3.16 -13.67
N PHE A 415 -3.29 2.19 -14.53
CA PHE A 415 -2.93 2.25 -15.95
C PHE A 415 -4.11 2.21 -16.92
N ARG A 416 -5.27 1.65 -16.52
CA ARG A 416 -6.43 1.58 -17.42
C ARG A 416 -6.91 2.96 -17.84
N GLY A 417 -7.32 3.08 -19.10
CA GLY A 417 -7.94 4.29 -19.62
C GLY A 417 -9.14 4.73 -18.78
N GLY A 418 -9.16 6.01 -18.39
CA GLY A 418 -10.29 6.62 -17.67
C GLY A 418 -10.40 6.30 -16.17
N SER A 419 -9.49 5.50 -15.59
CA SER A 419 -9.45 5.30 -14.14
C SER A 419 -9.11 6.59 -13.39
N SER A 420 -9.76 6.85 -12.25
CA SER A 420 -9.58 8.06 -11.44
C SER A 420 -8.19 8.18 -10.80
N TYR A 421 -7.48 7.06 -10.67
CA TYR A 421 -6.14 6.97 -10.09
C TYR A 421 -5.04 6.80 -11.16
N ASN A 422 -5.38 6.93 -12.46
CA ASN A 422 -4.42 6.83 -13.54
C ASN A 422 -3.54 8.09 -13.61
N GLU A 423 -2.40 8.04 -12.94
CA GLU A 423 -1.54 9.20 -12.72
C GLU A 423 -0.78 9.71 -13.94
N THR A 424 -0.82 8.97 -15.04
CA THR A 424 -0.27 9.38 -16.34
C THR A 424 -1.35 9.91 -17.29
N ALA A 425 -2.63 9.73 -16.95
CA ALA A 425 -3.77 9.92 -17.85
C ALA A 425 -3.64 9.16 -19.19
N TRP A 426 -2.85 8.08 -19.20
CA TRP A 426 -2.64 7.25 -20.38
C TRP A 426 -3.90 6.46 -20.71
N ALA A 427 -4.22 6.34 -22.00
CA ALA A 427 -5.33 5.54 -22.49
C ALA A 427 -4.88 4.79 -23.74
N ASP A 428 -5.05 3.48 -23.74
CA ASP A 428 -4.61 2.60 -24.80
C ASP A 428 -5.52 1.37 -24.89
N ASP A 429 -6.23 1.24 -26.01
CA ASP A 429 -7.22 0.18 -26.21
C ASP A 429 -6.60 -1.23 -26.22
N THR A 430 -5.31 -1.36 -26.59
CA THR A 430 -4.62 -2.66 -26.59
C THR A 430 -4.34 -3.10 -25.16
N PHE A 431 -3.86 -2.19 -24.33
CA PHE A 431 -3.65 -2.47 -22.92
C PHE A 431 -4.96 -2.79 -22.20
N ASP A 432 -6.00 -1.99 -22.41
CA ASP A 432 -7.32 -2.22 -21.80
C ASP A 432 -7.90 -3.58 -22.21
N ALA A 433 -7.70 -4.00 -23.47
CA ALA A 433 -8.12 -5.33 -23.95
C ALA A 433 -7.37 -6.48 -23.25
N ILE A 434 -6.06 -6.35 -23.00
CA ILE A 434 -5.29 -7.36 -22.25
C ILE A 434 -5.86 -7.51 -20.82
N LEU A 435 -6.23 -6.41 -20.18
CA LEU A 435 -6.84 -6.43 -18.85
C LEU A 435 -8.24 -7.07 -18.85
N ASP A 436 -9.04 -6.81 -19.88
CA ASP A 436 -10.36 -7.42 -20.04
C ASP A 436 -10.28 -8.92 -20.31
N ASP A 437 -9.31 -9.36 -21.09
CA ASP A 437 -9.04 -10.78 -21.32
C ASP A 437 -8.55 -11.46 -20.03
N ALA A 438 -7.65 -10.81 -19.27
CA ALA A 438 -7.18 -11.33 -17.99
C ALA A 438 -8.34 -11.52 -17.00
N ARG A 439 -9.26 -10.54 -16.91
CA ARG A 439 -10.44 -10.63 -16.04
C ARG A 439 -11.45 -11.69 -16.49
N ARG A 440 -11.48 -12.10 -17.75
CA ARG A 440 -12.36 -13.20 -18.21
C ARG A 440 -11.75 -14.59 -18.00
N GLU A 441 -10.43 -14.68 -17.88
CA GLU A 441 -9.70 -15.95 -17.87
C GLU A 441 -9.71 -16.61 -16.47
N ILE A 442 -10.39 -17.75 -16.35
CA ILE A 442 -10.47 -18.50 -15.09
C ILE A 442 -9.28 -19.46 -14.87
N ASP A 443 -8.48 -19.74 -15.89
CA ASP A 443 -7.24 -20.50 -15.78
C ASP A 443 -6.12 -19.60 -15.24
N ASP A 444 -5.65 -19.87 -14.02
CA ASP A 444 -4.67 -19.04 -13.32
C ASP A 444 -3.33 -18.92 -14.07
N ASP A 445 -2.89 -19.95 -14.82
CA ASP A 445 -1.63 -19.93 -15.55
C ASP A 445 -1.73 -19.04 -16.80
N LYS A 446 -2.87 -19.11 -17.50
CA LYS A 446 -3.15 -18.21 -18.63
C LYS A 446 -3.35 -16.77 -18.16
N ARG A 447 -4.11 -16.58 -17.07
CA ARG A 447 -4.33 -15.25 -16.48
C ARG A 447 -3.01 -14.62 -16.02
N ARG A 448 -2.12 -15.39 -15.39
CA ARG A 448 -0.74 -14.95 -15.07
C ARG A 448 0.00 -14.46 -16.32
N THR A 449 -0.09 -15.20 -17.43
CA THR A 449 0.58 -14.82 -18.68
C THR A 449 0.06 -13.48 -19.20
N LEU A 450 -1.25 -13.25 -19.18
CA LEU A 450 -1.87 -11.99 -19.59
C LEU A 450 -1.40 -10.81 -18.71
N TYR A 451 -1.29 -10.99 -17.39
CA TYR A 451 -0.72 -9.95 -16.52
C TYR A 451 0.77 -9.68 -16.76
N GLN A 452 1.55 -10.68 -17.16
CA GLN A 452 2.94 -10.47 -17.56
C GLN A 452 3.04 -9.75 -18.91
N ASP A 453 2.15 -10.02 -19.85
CA ASP A 453 2.05 -9.28 -21.11
C ASP A 453 1.65 -7.82 -20.88
N ALA A 454 0.71 -7.57 -19.97
CA ALA A 454 0.34 -6.23 -19.53
C ALA A 454 1.54 -5.45 -18.95
N GLN A 455 2.35 -6.10 -18.09
CA GLN A 455 3.57 -5.50 -17.55
C GLN A 455 4.58 -5.13 -18.65
N ARG A 456 4.86 -6.05 -19.60
CA ARG A 456 5.74 -5.77 -20.75
C ARG A 456 5.24 -4.56 -21.55
N TYR A 457 3.94 -4.51 -21.80
CA TYR A 457 3.32 -3.43 -22.55
C TYR A 457 3.43 -2.08 -21.84
N ILE A 458 3.26 -2.03 -20.51
CA ILE A 458 3.45 -0.83 -19.68
C ILE A 458 4.90 -0.33 -19.78
N VAL A 459 5.88 -1.23 -19.60
CA VAL A 459 7.31 -0.90 -19.70
C VAL A 459 7.59 -0.23 -21.04
N ASP A 460 7.03 -0.76 -22.13
CA ASP A 460 7.31 -0.26 -23.47
C ASP A 460 6.58 1.03 -23.87
N HIS A 461 5.31 1.20 -23.48
CA HIS A 461 4.40 2.19 -24.10
C HIS A 461 3.83 3.25 -23.15
N SER A 462 3.75 2.94 -21.85
CA SER A 462 3.08 3.83 -20.88
C SER A 462 3.87 5.09 -20.59
N GLY A 463 3.20 6.08 -19.97
CA GLY A 463 3.84 7.29 -19.45
C GLY A 463 4.48 7.16 -18.06
N SER A 464 4.45 5.98 -17.44
CA SER A 464 5.01 5.80 -16.09
C SER A 464 6.47 5.35 -16.16
N ILE A 465 7.31 5.97 -15.35
CA ILE A 465 8.68 5.54 -15.06
C ILE A 465 8.68 4.98 -13.65
N THR A 466 9.16 3.75 -13.48
CA THR A 466 9.29 3.10 -12.17
C THR A 466 10.78 2.82 -11.94
N PRO A 467 11.52 3.78 -11.38
CA PRO A 467 12.96 3.59 -11.18
C PRO A 467 13.26 2.53 -10.12
N MET A 468 12.44 2.43 -9.07
CA MET A 468 12.72 1.57 -7.92
C MET A 468 11.48 1.18 -7.12
N PHE A 469 11.60 0.04 -6.44
CA PHE A 469 10.84 -0.26 -5.23
C PHE A 469 11.78 -0.06 -4.04
N ALA A 470 11.50 0.90 -3.17
CA ALA A 470 12.37 1.19 -2.03
C ALA A 470 11.86 0.54 -0.75
N ASP A 471 12.80 0.21 0.13
CA ASP A 471 12.47 -0.28 1.46
C ASP A 471 11.88 0.85 2.30
N ARG A 472 10.83 0.53 3.06
CA ARG A 472 10.30 1.45 4.07
C ARG A 472 11.07 1.27 5.38
N LEU A 473 11.55 2.38 5.93
CA LEU A 473 12.27 2.39 7.21
C LEU A 473 11.31 2.75 8.34
N VAL A 474 10.93 1.77 9.14
CA VAL A 474 9.97 1.93 10.24
C VAL A 474 10.71 2.00 11.57
N GLY A 475 10.41 2.99 12.41
CA GLY A 475 10.97 3.07 13.77
C GLY A 475 10.17 2.24 14.78
N LEU A 476 10.86 1.41 15.57
CA LEU A 476 10.26 0.62 16.65
C LEU A 476 11.13 0.60 17.91
N SER A 477 10.52 0.35 19.06
CA SER A 477 11.22 0.01 20.30
C SER A 477 11.92 -1.34 20.11
N ARG A 478 13.10 -1.52 20.73
CA ARG A 478 13.82 -2.82 20.72
C ARG A 478 13.04 -3.97 21.35
N ASP A 479 11.99 -3.63 22.10
CA ASP A 479 11.09 -4.56 22.73
C ASP A 479 10.06 -5.13 21.76
N VAL A 480 9.77 -4.43 20.65
CA VAL A 480 8.82 -4.92 19.66
C VAL A 480 9.40 -6.12 18.93
N VAL A 481 8.65 -7.21 18.93
CA VAL A 481 8.97 -8.44 18.20
C VAL A 481 7.82 -8.83 17.27
N ASN A 482 8.17 -9.58 16.21
CA ASN A 482 7.22 -10.11 15.21
C ASN A 482 6.45 -9.01 14.46
N TYR A 483 7.05 -7.83 14.30
CA TYR A 483 6.54 -6.80 13.42
C TYR A 483 6.52 -7.33 11.98
N TYR A 484 5.35 -7.29 11.36
CA TYR A 484 5.14 -7.62 9.96
C TYR A 484 4.09 -6.69 9.37
N GLU A 485 4.36 -6.23 8.16
CA GLU A 485 3.39 -5.49 7.35
C GLU A 485 3.52 -5.88 5.89
N HIS A 486 2.43 -5.73 5.14
CA HIS A 486 2.40 -5.90 3.70
C HIS A 486 1.39 -4.91 3.10
N GLY A 487 1.87 -3.91 2.36
CA GLY A 487 1.02 -2.80 1.91
C GLY A 487 0.39 -2.06 3.09
N PHE A 488 -0.94 -2.10 3.19
CA PHE A 488 -1.69 -1.53 4.32
C PHE A 488 -2.01 -2.56 5.42
N GLU A 489 -1.60 -3.82 5.24
CA GLU A 489 -1.82 -4.90 6.20
C GLU A 489 -0.81 -4.87 7.33
N PHE A 490 -1.30 -5.15 8.53
CA PHE A 490 -0.49 -5.22 9.73
C PHE A 490 -0.86 -6.46 10.55
N ASP A 491 0.13 -7.23 10.96
CA ASP A 491 -0.10 -8.46 11.75
C ASP A 491 -0.36 -8.13 13.22
N TYR A 492 -1.57 -7.61 13.51
CA TYR A 492 -2.03 -7.30 14.86
C TYR A 492 -2.10 -8.52 15.78
N LEU A 493 -2.20 -9.73 15.22
CA LEU A 493 -2.38 -10.96 15.99
C LEU A 493 -1.05 -11.39 16.65
N ASN A 494 0.04 -11.32 15.89
CA ASN A 494 1.33 -11.89 16.29
C ASN A 494 2.36 -10.87 16.80
N ILE A 495 2.19 -9.58 16.48
CA ILE A 495 3.06 -8.54 17.04
C ILE A 495 2.97 -8.52 18.57
N GLY A 496 4.11 -8.34 19.23
CA GLY A 496 4.15 -8.26 20.68
C GLY A 496 5.41 -7.61 21.24
N LEU A 497 5.56 -7.72 22.55
CA LEU A 497 6.70 -7.17 23.30
C LEU A 497 7.57 -8.30 23.85
N ALA A 498 8.88 -8.18 23.78
CA ALA A 498 9.83 -9.18 24.27
C ALA A 498 9.76 -9.38 25.80
N ASP A 499 10.06 -10.59 26.27
CA ASP A 499 10.22 -10.87 27.70
C ASP A 499 11.66 -10.61 28.15
N HIS A 500 11.90 -9.50 28.85
CA HIS A 500 13.23 -9.13 29.37
C HIS A 500 13.70 -9.98 30.57
N ARG A 501 12.93 -10.97 31.00
CA ARG A 501 13.26 -11.79 32.18
C ARG A 501 14.51 -12.67 32.03
N GLY A 502 15.19 -12.66 30.87
CA GLY A 502 16.40 -13.45 30.62
C GLY A 502 17.71 -12.69 30.40
N GLU A 503 17.70 -11.38 30.10
CA GLU A 503 18.90 -10.67 29.58
C GLU A 503 19.52 -9.65 30.56
N ARG A 504 18.99 -9.54 31.79
CA ARG A 504 19.58 -8.70 32.87
C ARG A 504 20.12 -9.51 34.06
N SER A 505 20.78 -10.64 33.81
CA SER A 505 21.51 -11.42 34.82
C SER A 505 23.02 -11.35 34.63
#